data_AF-X0W5L1-F1
#
_entry.id   AF-X0W5L1-F1
#
_cell.length_a   1.000
_cell.length_b   1.000
_cell.length_c   1.000
_cell.angle_alpha   90.00
_cell.angle_beta   90.00
_cell.angle_gamma   90.00
#
_symmetry.space_group_name_H-M   'P 1'
#
loop_
_entity.id
_entity.type
_entity.pdbx_description
1 polymer ?
#
loop_
_entity_poly.entity_id
_entity_poly.type
_entity_poly.pdbx_seq_one_letter_code
_entity_poly.pdbx_strand_id
1 'polypeptide(L)'
;GYGAMIFEGVLAALAVLCVCAGLHWAGNAEWNFPEMMRPGGPGWIVAFGKGYGQLAGSTLARISGQGLAFGLTLGTLIGIITIKTFIMTTLDSATRIGRYVGEELFGTILPIKLFRNRFVSTVIIIVFAGYVALWSWKSVWPVFGAANQLVAALALLVVTVLLLHLGKPAKYTFYPTIFMLVTTIGALAYQVTCIFLPARNWLLAGIGIVLIILAGVMTAEGIATARKLRVRAAGKTE
;
A
#
# COMPACT_ATOMS: atom_id res chain seq x y z
N GLY A 1 1.28 -4.15 -13.61
CA GLY A 1 0.61 -3.42 -14.69
C GLY A 1 -0.89 -3.36 -14.45
N TYR A 2 -1.67 -2.66 -15.29
CA TYR A 2 -3.13 -2.45 -15.10
C TYR A 2 -3.92 -3.73 -14.79
N GLY A 3 -3.64 -4.84 -15.51
CA GLY A 3 -4.28 -6.13 -15.23
C GLY A 3 -4.00 -6.67 -13.83
N ALA A 4 -2.79 -6.48 -13.30
CA ALA A 4 -2.44 -6.90 -11.94
C ALA A 4 -3.21 -6.12 -10.87
N MET A 5 -3.46 -4.82 -11.08
CA MET A 5 -4.26 -4.00 -10.15
C MET A 5 -5.73 -4.45 -10.11
N ILE A 6 -6.29 -4.86 -11.25
CA ILE A 6 -7.64 -5.44 -11.30
C ILE A 6 -7.68 -6.77 -10.54
N PHE A 7 -6.69 -7.65 -10.77
CA PHE A 7 -6.61 -8.94 -10.06
C PHE A 7 -6.44 -8.75 -8.54
N GLU A 8 -5.65 -7.78 -8.09
CA GLU A 8 -5.53 -7.43 -6.67
C GLU A 8 -6.87 -6.93 -6.10
N GLY A 9 -7.61 -6.09 -6.84
CA GLY A 9 -8.94 -5.63 -6.44
C GLY A 9 -9.96 -6.77 -6.34
N VAL A 10 -9.95 -7.69 -7.31
CA VAL A 10 -10.80 -8.90 -7.29
C VAL A 10 -10.42 -9.80 -6.11
N LEU A 11 -9.14 -10.02 -5.87
CA LEU A 11 -8.66 -10.81 -4.72
C LEU A 11 -9.10 -10.18 -3.39
N ALA A 12 -9.00 -8.85 -3.26
CA ALA A 12 -9.47 -8.13 -2.08
C ALA A 12 -10.98 -8.30 -1.88
N ALA A 13 -11.78 -8.19 -2.95
CA ALA A 13 -13.22 -8.43 -2.88
C ALA A 13 -13.54 -9.87 -2.47
N LEU A 14 -12.85 -10.86 -3.04
CA LEU A 14 -12.98 -12.26 -2.66
C LEU A 14 -12.60 -12.50 -1.20
N ALA A 15 -11.56 -11.83 -0.70
CA ALA A 15 -11.16 -11.94 0.69
C ALA A 15 -12.22 -11.39 1.65
N VAL A 16 -12.82 -10.24 1.32
CA VAL A 16 -13.95 -9.70 2.08
C VAL A 16 -15.14 -10.66 2.04
N LEU A 17 -15.47 -11.21 0.87
CA LEU A 17 -16.56 -12.19 0.74
C LEU A 17 -16.31 -13.44 1.58
N CYS A 18 -15.08 -13.97 1.61
CA CYS A 18 -14.73 -15.14 2.42
C CYS A 18 -14.97 -14.90 3.91
N VAL A 19 -14.64 -13.71 4.41
CA VAL A 19 -14.82 -13.36 5.82
C VAL A 19 -16.29 -13.05 6.13
N CYS A 20 -16.96 -12.28 5.28
CA CYS A 20 -18.33 -11.84 5.52
C CYS A 20 -19.35 -12.98 5.38
N ALA A 21 -19.18 -13.85 4.38
CA ALA A 21 -20.11 -14.96 4.13
C ALA A 21 -19.70 -16.26 4.86
N GLY A 22 -18.42 -16.44 5.16
CA GLY A 22 -17.90 -17.67 5.77
C GLY A 22 -17.83 -17.66 7.30
N LEU A 23 -17.98 -16.52 7.97
CA LEU A 23 -17.90 -16.42 9.43
C LEU A 23 -19.19 -15.86 10.05
N HIS A 24 -19.40 -16.18 11.33
CA HIS A 24 -20.50 -15.63 12.10
C HIS A 24 -20.10 -14.30 12.76
N TRP A 25 -21.08 -13.39 12.88
CA TRP A 25 -20.90 -12.06 13.45
C TRP A 25 -21.47 -11.91 14.88
N ALA A 26 -22.24 -12.90 15.35
CA ALA A 26 -22.85 -12.93 16.68
C ALA A 26 -22.91 -14.38 17.22
N GLY A 27 -22.75 -14.54 18.54
CA GLY A 27 -22.82 -15.81 19.27
C GLY A 27 -21.45 -16.37 19.72
N ASN A 28 -21.46 -17.24 20.74
CA ASN A 28 -20.26 -17.91 21.29
C ASN A 28 -19.82 -19.12 20.43
N ALA A 29 -19.71 -18.93 19.12
CA ALA A 29 -19.27 -19.99 18.22
C ALA A 29 -17.76 -19.89 17.94
N GLU A 30 -17.10 -21.03 17.79
CA GLU A 30 -15.68 -21.17 17.40
C GLU A 30 -15.31 -20.49 16.05
N TRP A 31 -16.33 -20.00 15.33
CA TRP A 31 -16.31 -19.39 14.00
C TRP A 31 -16.74 -17.91 14.03
N ASN A 32 -16.71 -17.28 15.20
CA ASN A 32 -17.10 -15.89 15.40
C ASN A 32 -15.95 -14.92 15.02
N PHE A 33 -16.20 -14.02 14.07
CA PHE A 33 -15.21 -13.06 13.57
C PHE A 33 -14.69 -12.10 14.68
N PRO A 34 -15.56 -11.44 15.46
CA PRO A 34 -15.16 -10.64 16.63
C PRO A 34 -14.17 -11.33 17.57
N GLU A 35 -14.37 -12.61 17.89
CA GLU A 35 -13.49 -13.36 18.77
C GLU A 35 -12.12 -13.66 18.15
N MET A 36 -12.06 -13.81 16.83
CA MET A 36 -10.80 -14.04 16.12
C MET A 36 -9.94 -12.78 16.01
N MET A 37 -10.60 -11.61 15.91
CA MET A 37 -9.95 -10.30 15.75
C MET A 37 -9.61 -9.62 17.08
N ARG A 38 -9.98 -10.22 18.22
CA ARG A 38 -9.62 -9.67 19.54
C ARG A 38 -8.09 -9.62 19.73
N PRO A 39 -7.57 -8.66 20.53
CA PRO A 39 -6.15 -8.64 20.88
C PRO A 39 -5.72 -9.99 21.48
N GLY A 40 -4.68 -10.61 20.91
CA GLY A 40 -4.20 -11.95 21.32
C GLY A 40 -4.99 -13.13 20.72
N GLY A 41 -5.97 -12.88 19.85
CA GLY A 41 -6.69 -13.93 19.12
C GLY A 41 -5.89 -14.51 17.94
N PRO A 42 -6.46 -15.52 17.25
CA PRO A 42 -5.88 -16.16 16.06
C PRO A 42 -5.49 -15.19 14.93
N GLY A 43 -6.11 -14.01 14.89
CA GLY A 43 -5.81 -12.95 13.94
C GLY A 43 -6.45 -13.14 12.57
N TRP A 44 -6.22 -12.14 11.71
CA TRP A 44 -6.88 -12.00 10.41
C TRP A 44 -6.53 -13.11 9.40
N ILE A 45 -5.33 -13.71 9.49
CA ILE A 45 -4.91 -14.82 8.61
C ILE A 45 -5.77 -16.05 8.85
N VAL A 46 -5.99 -16.39 10.13
CA VAL A 46 -6.82 -17.53 10.51
C VAL A 46 -8.29 -17.26 10.23
N ALA A 47 -8.76 -16.02 10.44
CA ALA A 47 -10.12 -15.62 10.10
C ALA A 47 -10.42 -15.82 8.60
N PHE A 48 -9.55 -15.35 7.72
CA PHE A 48 -9.70 -15.61 6.27
C PHE A 48 -9.68 -17.12 5.96
N GLY A 49 -8.72 -17.86 6.54
CA GLY A 49 -8.63 -19.30 6.32
C GLY A 49 -9.91 -20.04 6.71
N LYS A 50 -10.43 -19.76 7.91
CA LYS A 50 -11.68 -20.34 8.40
C LYS A 50 -12.86 -19.95 7.50
N GLY A 51 -12.96 -18.69 7.09
CA GLY A 51 -14.00 -18.22 6.18
C GLY A 51 -13.95 -18.90 4.80
N TYR A 52 -12.75 -19.00 4.21
CA TYR A 52 -12.55 -19.73 2.95
C TYR A 52 -12.89 -21.22 3.10
N GLY A 53 -12.51 -21.84 4.22
CA GLY A 53 -12.83 -23.24 4.52
C GLY A 53 -14.34 -23.52 4.58
N GLN A 54 -15.13 -22.59 5.11
CA GLN A 54 -16.59 -22.71 5.15
C GLN A 54 -17.23 -22.63 3.76
N LEU A 55 -16.69 -21.78 2.87
CA LEU A 55 -17.21 -21.64 1.51
C LEU A 55 -16.76 -22.78 0.58
N ALA A 56 -15.48 -23.16 0.65
CA ALA A 56 -14.89 -24.16 -0.25
C ALA A 56 -15.02 -25.60 0.28
N GLY A 57 -15.28 -25.79 1.58
CA GLY A 57 -15.19 -27.10 2.23
C GLY A 57 -16.17 -28.14 1.70
N SER A 58 -17.39 -27.74 1.35
CA SER A 58 -18.40 -28.65 0.77
C SER A 58 -17.99 -29.13 -0.63
N THR A 59 -17.44 -28.24 -1.45
CA THR A 59 -16.91 -28.55 -2.78
C THR A 59 -15.66 -29.41 -2.68
N LEU A 60 -14.75 -29.09 -1.75
CA LEU A 60 -13.53 -29.86 -1.52
C LEU A 60 -13.81 -31.26 -0.99
N ALA A 61 -14.82 -31.42 -0.12
CA ALA A 61 -15.28 -32.73 0.33
C ALA A 61 -15.80 -33.58 -0.85
N ARG A 62 -16.61 -32.98 -1.73
CA ARG A 62 -17.13 -33.65 -2.94
C ARG A 62 -16.03 -34.07 -3.91
N ILE A 63 -15.03 -33.20 -4.13
CA ILE A 63 -13.91 -33.48 -5.05
C ILE A 63 -12.97 -34.54 -4.48
N SER A 64 -12.68 -34.47 -3.18
CA SER A 64 -11.77 -35.42 -2.52
C SER A 64 -12.41 -36.79 -2.26
N GLY A 65 -13.73 -36.91 -2.39
CA GLY A 65 -14.47 -38.12 -2.02
C GLY A 65 -14.46 -38.40 -0.50
N GLN A 66 -14.02 -37.45 0.31
CA GLN A 66 -13.92 -37.57 1.76
C GLN A 66 -15.04 -36.81 2.47
N GLY A 67 -15.22 -37.07 3.77
CA GLY A 67 -16.28 -36.45 4.58
C GLY A 67 -16.15 -34.92 4.68
N LEU A 68 -17.27 -34.26 5.00
CA LEU A 68 -17.35 -32.79 5.09
C LEU A 68 -16.30 -32.18 6.02
N ALA A 69 -16.01 -32.83 7.15
CA ALA A 69 -14.99 -32.39 8.10
C ALA A 69 -13.58 -32.29 7.49
N PHE A 70 -13.23 -33.22 6.60
CA PHE A 70 -11.97 -33.18 5.87
C PHE A 70 -11.94 -32.01 4.88
N GLY A 71 -13.02 -31.82 4.11
CA GLY A 71 -13.14 -30.70 3.17
C GLY A 71 -13.01 -29.33 3.83
N LEU A 72 -13.66 -29.13 4.99
CA LEU A 72 -13.54 -27.91 5.80
C LEU A 72 -12.10 -27.64 6.24
N THR A 73 -11.43 -28.67 6.78
CA THR A 73 -10.04 -28.57 7.26
C THR A 73 -9.09 -28.25 6.11
N LEU A 74 -9.21 -28.95 4.98
CA LEU A 74 -8.43 -28.68 3.78
C LEU A 74 -8.65 -27.27 3.26
N GLY A 75 -9.91 -26.82 3.19
CA GLY A 75 -10.23 -25.47 2.77
C GLY A 75 -9.54 -24.44 3.66
N THR A 76 -9.62 -24.59 4.98
CA THR A 76 -8.92 -23.70 5.91
C THR A 76 -7.41 -23.69 5.72
N LEU A 77 -6.79 -24.84 5.53
CA LEU A 77 -5.35 -24.93 5.27
C LEU A 77 -4.96 -24.24 3.96
N ILE A 78 -5.70 -24.49 2.89
CA ILE A 78 -5.48 -23.85 1.57
C ILE A 78 -5.61 -22.34 1.71
N GLY A 79 -6.63 -21.84 2.39
CA GLY A 79 -6.84 -20.41 2.62
C GLY A 79 -5.66 -19.77 3.39
N ILE A 80 -5.23 -20.40 4.49
CA ILE A 80 -4.09 -19.91 5.29
C ILE A 80 -2.80 -19.92 4.47
N ILE A 81 -2.49 -21.01 3.78
CA ILE A 81 -1.26 -21.15 2.99
C ILE A 81 -1.26 -20.15 1.83
N THR A 82 -2.39 -19.94 1.18
CA THR A 82 -2.52 -18.98 0.08
C THR A 82 -2.20 -17.57 0.56
N ILE A 83 -2.81 -17.12 1.66
CA ILE A 83 -2.51 -15.79 2.22
C ILE A 83 -1.06 -15.69 2.70
N LYS A 84 -0.54 -16.70 3.40
CA LYS A 84 0.86 -16.67 3.87
C LYS A 84 1.84 -16.58 2.71
N THR A 85 1.62 -17.37 1.66
CA THR A 85 2.45 -17.36 0.45
C THR A 85 2.34 -16.03 -0.29
N PHE A 86 1.14 -15.46 -0.39
CA PHE A 86 0.93 -14.13 -0.96
C PHE A 86 1.72 -13.07 -0.21
N ILE A 87 1.58 -13.00 1.13
CA ILE A 87 2.31 -12.04 1.97
C ILE A 87 3.82 -12.22 1.80
N MET A 88 4.32 -13.46 1.80
CA MET A 88 5.75 -13.74 1.65
C MET A 88 6.29 -13.28 0.29
N THR A 89 5.52 -13.50 -0.78
CA THR A 89 5.89 -13.05 -2.13
C THR A 89 5.88 -11.52 -2.24
N THR A 90 4.88 -10.86 -1.65
CA THR A 90 4.82 -9.40 -1.56
C THR A 90 5.97 -8.84 -0.74
N LEU A 91 6.33 -9.49 0.38
CA LEU A 91 7.44 -9.07 1.24
C LEU A 91 8.79 -9.20 0.55
N ASP A 92 9.04 -10.30 -0.18
CA ASP A 92 10.25 -10.46 -0.99
C ASP A 92 10.37 -9.34 -2.04
N SER A 93 9.28 -9.11 -2.77
CA SER A 93 9.20 -8.08 -3.80
C SER A 93 9.43 -6.67 -3.21
N ALA A 94 8.78 -6.37 -2.08
CA ALA A 94 8.92 -5.10 -1.38
C ALA A 94 10.35 -4.88 -0.87
N THR A 95 10.98 -5.92 -0.33
CA THR A 95 12.37 -5.87 0.15
C THR A 95 13.34 -5.59 -0.99
N ARG A 96 13.12 -6.22 -2.15
CA ARG A 96 13.93 -6.00 -3.35
C ARG A 96 13.78 -4.58 -3.88
N ILE A 97 12.55 -4.07 -4.01
CA ILE A 97 12.28 -2.71 -4.45
C ILE A 97 12.86 -1.70 -3.46
N GLY A 98 12.66 -1.92 -2.16
CA GLY A 98 13.22 -1.08 -1.10
C GLY A 98 14.74 -0.96 -1.22
N ARG A 99 15.43 -2.08 -1.48
CA ARG A 99 16.87 -2.08 -1.74
C ARG A 99 17.25 -1.24 -2.96
N TYR A 100 16.55 -1.40 -4.09
CA TYR A 100 16.85 -0.60 -5.28
C TYR A 100 16.68 0.89 -5.04
N VAL A 101 15.60 1.28 -4.35
CA VAL A 101 15.36 2.68 -3.96
C VAL A 101 16.43 3.19 -2.99
N GLY A 102 16.83 2.38 -2.01
CA GLY A 102 17.89 2.74 -1.07
C GLY A 102 19.27 2.86 -1.73
N GLU A 103 19.61 1.97 -2.65
CA GLU A 103 20.83 2.03 -3.45
C GLU A 103 20.86 3.31 -4.32
N GLU A 104 19.73 3.68 -4.92
CA GLU A 104 19.62 4.89 -5.74
C GLU A 104 19.71 6.18 -4.91
N LEU A 105 18.92 6.28 -3.83
CA LEU A 105 18.88 7.47 -2.97
C LEU A 105 20.18 7.67 -2.19
N PHE A 106 20.69 6.64 -1.53
CA PHE A 106 21.83 6.78 -0.63
C PHE A 106 23.17 6.46 -1.30
N GLY A 107 23.18 5.54 -2.27
CA GLY A 107 24.40 5.14 -2.97
C GLY A 107 24.78 6.09 -4.11
N THR A 108 23.81 6.63 -4.85
CA THR A 108 24.05 7.48 -6.02
C THR A 108 23.88 8.98 -5.71
N ILE A 109 22.77 9.37 -5.06
CA ILE A 109 22.46 10.79 -4.83
C ILE A 109 23.23 11.37 -3.63
N LEU A 110 23.36 10.62 -2.52
CA LEU A 110 24.04 11.05 -1.28
C LEU A 110 25.45 10.42 -1.05
N PRO A 111 26.13 9.99 -2.13
CA PRO A 111 27.20 8.98 -2.21
C PRO A 111 27.70 8.31 -0.90
N ILE A 112 26.83 7.60 -0.19
CA ILE A 112 27.19 6.86 1.03
C ILE A 112 27.76 5.49 0.64
N LYS A 113 29.07 5.28 0.84
CA LYS A 113 29.79 4.03 0.47
C LYS A 113 29.14 2.75 1.03
N LEU A 114 28.45 2.85 2.18
CA LEU A 114 27.79 1.74 2.85
C LEU A 114 26.60 1.16 2.04
N PHE A 115 25.89 2.00 1.29
CA PHE A 115 24.74 1.61 0.48
C PHE A 115 25.10 1.04 -0.90
N ARG A 116 26.40 1.04 -1.26
CA ARG A 116 26.88 0.42 -2.51
C ARG A 116 26.98 -1.10 -2.43
N ASN A 117 27.00 -1.67 -1.21
CA ASN A 117 27.01 -3.11 -1.02
C ASN A 117 25.56 -3.64 -0.87
N ARG A 118 25.15 -4.50 -1.80
CA ARG A 118 23.81 -5.11 -1.85
C ARG A 118 23.38 -5.75 -0.52
N PHE A 119 24.30 -6.39 0.20
CA PHE A 119 23.96 -7.12 1.43
C PHE A 119 23.73 -6.14 2.59
N VAL A 120 24.60 -5.14 2.71
CA VAL A 120 24.50 -4.13 3.78
C VAL A 120 23.27 -3.25 3.58
N SER A 121 22.99 -2.83 2.34
CA SER A 121 21.77 -2.09 1.99
C SER A 121 20.51 -2.88 2.36
N THR A 122 20.45 -4.17 2.00
CA THR A 122 19.32 -5.04 2.35
C THR A 122 19.10 -5.13 3.87
N VAL A 123 20.16 -5.39 4.62
CA VAL A 123 20.08 -5.56 6.08
C VAL A 123 19.59 -4.28 6.76
N ILE A 124 20.13 -3.13 6.38
CA ILE A 124 19.71 -1.84 6.95
C ILE A 124 18.22 -1.59 6.69
N ILE A 125 17.76 -1.84 5.47
CA ILE A 125 16.35 -1.61 5.08
C ILE A 125 15.43 -2.57 5.83
N ILE A 126 15.76 -3.86 5.92
CA ILE A 126 14.95 -4.83 6.65
C ILE A 126 14.93 -4.51 8.14
N VAL A 127 16.07 -4.16 8.75
CA VAL A 127 16.15 -3.81 10.18
C VAL A 127 15.32 -2.57 10.47
N PHE A 128 15.41 -1.55 9.62
CA PHE A 128 14.61 -0.33 9.77
C PHE A 128 13.10 -0.60 9.58
N ALA A 129 12.73 -1.35 8.55
CA ALA A 129 11.34 -1.75 8.31
C ALA A 129 10.78 -2.59 9.47
N GLY A 130 11.57 -3.53 9.99
CA GLY A 130 11.24 -4.35 11.15
C GLY A 130 11.06 -3.52 12.42
N TYR A 131 11.96 -2.56 12.67
CA TYR A 131 11.84 -1.63 13.79
C TYR A 131 10.54 -0.84 13.75
N VAL A 132 10.21 -0.26 12.58
CA VAL A 132 8.96 0.48 12.36
C VAL A 132 7.73 -0.42 12.54
N ALA A 133 7.79 -1.65 12.02
CA ALA A 133 6.70 -2.62 12.12
C ALA A 133 6.42 -3.07 13.56
N LEU A 134 7.46 -3.28 14.38
CA LEU A 134 7.29 -3.75 15.76
C LEU A 134 6.81 -2.64 16.71
N TRP A 135 7.26 -1.41 16.50
CA TRP A 135 6.95 -0.30 17.40
C TRP A 135 5.60 0.37 17.12
N SER A 136 5.22 0.51 15.85
CA SER A 136 4.16 1.45 15.50
C SER A 136 3.26 1.04 14.34
N TRP A 137 3.06 -0.27 14.12
CA TRP A 137 2.34 -0.78 12.95
C TRP A 137 0.98 -0.11 12.68
N LYS A 138 0.20 0.21 13.74
CA LYS A 138 -1.10 0.88 13.59
C LYS A 138 -0.97 2.30 13.07
N SER A 139 0.06 3.03 13.51
CA SER A 139 0.28 4.43 13.14
C SER A 139 1.01 4.59 11.80
N VAL A 140 1.60 3.51 11.27
CA VAL A 140 2.21 3.49 9.93
C VAL A 140 1.14 3.57 8.83
N TRP A 141 -0.04 2.98 9.06
CA TRP A 141 -1.12 2.92 8.06
C TRP A 141 -1.54 4.28 7.49
N PRO A 142 -1.80 5.31 8.31
CA PRO A 142 -2.10 6.65 7.81
C PRO A 142 -0.99 7.25 6.93
N VAL A 143 0.28 7.04 7.30
CA VAL A 143 1.44 7.55 6.54
C VAL A 143 1.58 6.81 5.22
N PHE A 144 1.39 5.49 5.23
CA PHE A 144 1.38 4.66 4.03
C PHE A 144 0.27 5.07 3.06
N GLY A 145 -0.94 5.30 3.58
CA GLY A 145 -2.07 5.80 2.78
C GLY A 145 -1.75 7.15 2.12
N ALA A 146 -1.18 8.09 2.86
CA ALA A 146 -0.79 9.38 2.32
C ALA A 146 0.34 9.29 1.28
N ALA A 147 1.36 8.45 1.51
CA ALA A 147 2.44 8.21 0.54
C ALA A 147 1.89 7.67 -0.79
N ASN A 148 0.93 6.74 -0.75
CA ASN A 148 0.28 6.22 -1.95
C ASN A 148 -0.52 7.30 -2.69
N GLN A 149 -1.17 8.20 -1.96
CA GLN A 149 -1.87 9.34 -2.56
C GLN A 149 -0.90 10.32 -3.24
N LEU A 150 0.31 10.52 -2.70
CA LEU A 150 1.35 11.34 -3.36
C LEU A 150 1.82 10.70 -4.68
N VAL A 151 2.02 9.38 -4.72
CA VAL A 151 2.37 8.68 -5.98
C VAL A 151 1.23 8.78 -7.00
N ALA A 152 -0.03 8.68 -6.55
CA ALA A 152 -1.18 8.90 -7.42
C ALA A 152 -1.24 10.35 -7.95
N ALA A 153 -0.96 11.34 -7.11
CA ALA A 153 -0.86 12.74 -7.51
C ALA A 153 0.27 12.97 -8.53
N LEU A 154 1.44 12.33 -8.34
CA LEU A 154 2.55 12.37 -9.30
C LEU A 154 2.14 11.78 -10.65
N ALA A 155 1.47 10.63 -10.65
CA ALA A 155 1.01 9.99 -11.87
C ALA A 155 0.03 10.90 -12.64
N LEU A 156 -0.95 11.48 -11.96
CA LEU A 156 -1.90 12.42 -12.56
C LEU A 156 -1.20 13.69 -13.09
N LEU A 157 -0.20 14.19 -12.38
CA LEU A 157 0.62 15.32 -12.80
C LEU A 157 1.41 15.00 -14.08
N VAL A 158 2.05 13.83 -14.16
CA VAL A 158 2.76 13.37 -15.36
C VAL A 158 1.80 13.25 -16.54
N VAL A 159 0.62 12.65 -16.35
CA VAL A 159 -0.40 12.55 -17.41
C VAL A 159 -0.89 13.94 -17.84
N THR A 160 -1.03 14.87 -16.89
CA THR A 160 -1.41 16.26 -17.19
C THR A 160 -0.36 16.94 -18.05
N VAL A 161 0.92 16.82 -17.70
CA VAL A 161 2.04 17.36 -18.48
C VAL A 161 2.10 16.71 -19.86
N LEU A 162 1.86 15.40 -19.96
CA LEU A 162 1.80 14.67 -21.22
C LEU A 162 0.67 15.19 -22.12
N LEU A 163 -0.55 15.38 -21.59
CA LEU A 163 -1.67 15.91 -22.36
C LEU A 163 -1.41 17.35 -22.83
N LEU A 164 -0.80 18.18 -21.97
CA LEU A 164 -0.37 19.53 -22.35
C LEU A 164 0.66 19.50 -23.49
N HIS A 165 1.62 18.58 -23.43
CA HIS A 165 2.61 18.41 -24.49
C HIS A 165 2.00 17.97 -25.82
N LEU A 166 0.97 17.12 -25.76
CA LEU A 166 0.21 16.65 -26.93
C LEU A 166 -0.84 17.66 -27.43
N GLY A 167 -0.96 18.84 -26.80
CA GLY A 167 -1.97 19.85 -27.16
C GLY A 167 -3.41 19.42 -26.85
N LYS A 168 -3.61 18.38 -26.04
CA LYS A 168 -4.94 17.86 -25.66
C LYS A 168 -5.48 18.57 -24.41
N PRO A 169 -6.81 18.60 -24.19
CA PRO A 169 -7.38 19.21 -23.01
C PRO A 169 -6.94 18.47 -21.73
N ALA A 170 -6.00 19.07 -20.99
CA ALA A 170 -5.46 18.52 -19.74
C ALA A 170 -6.35 18.80 -18.50
N LYS A 171 -7.50 19.46 -18.68
CA LYS A 171 -8.41 19.83 -17.59
C LYS A 171 -8.87 18.60 -16.79
N TYR A 172 -9.12 17.48 -17.47
CA TYR A 172 -9.61 16.24 -16.88
C TYR A 172 -8.64 15.59 -15.89
N THR A 173 -7.34 15.81 -16.03
CA THR A 173 -6.33 15.26 -15.11
C THR A 173 -5.77 16.33 -14.17
N PHE A 174 -5.79 17.59 -14.57
CA PHE A 174 -5.32 18.71 -13.76
C PHE A 174 -6.16 18.94 -12.50
N TYR A 175 -7.49 18.97 -12.61
CA TYR A 175 -8.35 19.18 -11.43
C TYR A 175 -8.21 18.03 -10.41
N PRO A 176 -8.24 16.74 -10.81
CA PRO A 176 -7.93 15.65 -9.90
C PRO A 176 -6.53 15.75 -9.27
N THR A 177 -5.52 16.20 -10.02
CA THR A 177 -4.16 16.40 -9.49
C THR A 177 -4.16 17.39 -8.33
N ILE A 178 -4.80 18.56 -8.50
CA ILE A 178 -4.89 19.59 -7.45
C ILE A 178 -5.64 19.04 -6.24
N PHE A 179 -6.80 18.42 -6.47
CA PHE A 179 -7.60 17.85 -5.39
C PHE A 179 -6.81 16.82 -4.58
N MET A 180 -6.11 15.90 -5.26
CA MET A 180 -5.26 14.90 -4.62
C MET A 180 -4.11 15.56 -3.83
N LEU A 181 -3.43 16.55 -4.39
CA LEU A 181 -2.35 17.26 -3.70
C LEU A 181 -2.83 17.95 -2.42
N VAL A 182 -3.93 18.70 -2.50
CA VAL A 182 -4.48 19.45 -1.35
C VAL A 182 -4.92 18.50 -0.25
N THR A 183 -5.67 17.45 -0.61
CA THR A 183 -6.15 16.46 0.37
C THR A 183 -5.00 15.68 1.01
N THR A 184 -3.97 15.31 0.24
CA THR A 184 -2.82 14.56 0.76
C THR A 184 -1.94 15.42 1.69
N ILE A 185 -1.64 16.66 1.28
CA ILE A 185 -0.85 17.59 2.11
C ILE A 185 -1.62 17.93 3.39
N GLY A 186 -2.94 18.18 3.29
CA GLY A 186 -3.79 18.43 4.45
C GLY A 186 -3.84 17.24 5.41
N ALA A 187 -3.98 16.02 4.88
CA ALA A 187 -3.97 14.79 5.67
C ALA A 187 -2.62 14.57 6.37
N LEU A 188 -1.49 14.77 5.67
CA LEU A 188 -0.15 14.66 6.26
C LEU A 188 0.07 15.71 7.34
N ALA A 189 -0.31 16.97 7.10
CA ALA A 189 -0.19 18.04 8.06
C ALA A 189 -0.97 17.70 9.34
N TYR A 190 -2.22 17.26 9.21
CA TYR A 190 -3.04 16.81 10.33
C TYR A 190 -2.43 15.62 11.09
N GLN A 191 -1.92 14.62 10.36
CA GLN A 191 -1.27 13.47 10.99
C GLN A 191 -0.03 13.88 11.79
N VAL A 192 0.81 14.76 11.25
CA VAL A 192 2.01 15.25 11.95
C VAL A 192 1.63 16.07 13.19
N THR A 193 0.72 17.04 13.07
CA THR A 193 0.41 17.98 14.15
C THR A 193 -0.52 17.41 15.22
N CYS A 194 -1.55 16.66 14.83
CA CYS A 194 -2.60 16.20 15.75
C CYS A 194 -2.38 14.76 16.25
N ILE A 195 -1.62 13.93 15.53
CA ILE A 195 -1.46 12.51 15.86
C ILE A 195 -0.03 12.21 16.33
N PHE A 196 0.98 12.48 15.50
CA PHE A 196 2.34 12.00 15.76
C PHE A 196 3.10 12.85 16.79
N LEU A 197 2.99 14.18 16.72
CA LEU A 197 3.62 15.07 17.70
C LEU A 197 3.05 14.87 19.12
N PRO A 198 1.72 14.84 19.34
CA PRO A 198 1.16 14.58 20.68
C PRO A 198 1.48 13.17 21.19
N ALA A 199 1.52 12.16 20.30
CA ALA A 199 1.90 10.80 20.66
C ALA A 199 3.42 10.59 20.86
N ARG A 200 4.23 11.66 20.76
CA ARG A 200 5.71 11.63 20.83
C ARG A 200 6.35 10.62 19.86
N ASN A 201 5.69 10.36 18.73
CA ASN A 201 6.19 9.45 17.70
C ASN A 201 7.05 10.21 16.68
N TRP A 202 8.26 10.56 17.11
CA TRP A 202 9.19 11.40 16.35
C TRP A 202 9.57 10.81 14.99
N LEU A 203 9.62 9.47 14.89
CA LEU A 203 9.98 8.79 13.65
C LEU A 203 8.91 9.01 12.56
N LEU A 204 7.64 8.75 12.87
CA LEU A 204 6.54 8.95 11.92
C LEU A 204 6.29 10.43 11.62
N ALA A 205 6.46 11.30 12.62
CA ALA A 205 6.42 12.75 12.40
C ALA A 205 7.50 13.20 11.39
N GLY A 206 8.73 12.70 11.54
CA GLY A 206 9.83 12.97 10.62
C GLY A 206 9.53 12.50 9.19
N ILE A 207 9.06 11.26 9.04
CA ILE A 207 8.66 10.71 7.73
C ILE A 207 7.55 11.56 7.10
N GLY A 208 6.54 11.94 7.89
CA GLY A 208 5.44 12.79 7.42
C GLY A 208 5.91 14.16 6.93
N ILE A 209 6.84 14.81 7.66
CA ILE A 209 7.43 16.10 7.26
C ILE A 209 8.21 15.94 5.94
N VAL A 210 9.02 14.89 5.80
CA VAL A 210 9.75 14.60 4.56
C VAL A 210 8.77 14.43 3.38
N LEU A 211 7.67 13.71 3.58
CA LEU A 211 6.64 13.55 2.55
C LEU A 211 5.98 14.86 2.15
N ILE A 212 5.72 15.77 3.11
CA ILE A 212 5.20 17.12 2.81
C ILE A 212 6.20 17.93 1.98
N ILE A 213 7.49 17.88 2.33
CA ILE A 213 8.55 18.55 1.57
C ILE A 213 8.59 18.01 0.13
N LEU A 214 8.58 16.68 -0.03
CA LEU A 214 8.57 16.04 -1.34
C LEU A 214 7.32 16.42 -2.16
N ALA A 215 6.15 16.51 -1.52
CA ALA A 215 4.93 16.98 -2.18
C ALA A 215 5.06 18.43 -2.67
N GLY A 216 5.72 19.30 -1.89
CA GLY A 216 6.03 20.67 -2.27
C GLY A 216 6.97 20.74 -3.48
N VAL A 217 8.07 19.98 -3.47
CA VAL A 217 9.02 19.88 -4.59
C VAL A 217 8.32 19.38 -5.85
N MET A 218 7.53 18.32 -5.73
CA MET A 218 6.74 17.77 -6.85
C MET A 218 5.79 18.81 -7.45
N THR A 219 5.12 19.59 -6.60
CA THR A 219 4.21 20.65 -7.05
C THR A 219 4.97 21.76 -7.78
N ALA A 220 6.14 22.15 -7.27
CA ALA A 220 6.99 23.17 -7.90
C ALA A 220 7.49 22.73 -9.28
N GLU A 221 8.01 21.51 -9.40
CA GLU A 221 8.48 20.94 -10.67
C GLU A 221 7.37 20.79 -11.70
N GLY A 222 6.17 20.37 -11.25
CA GLY A 222 5.00 20.28 -12.11
C GLY A 222 4.57 21.64 -12.66
N ILE A 223 4.55 22.68 -11.83
CA ILE A 223 4.22 24.05 -12.26
C ILE A 223 5.29 24.58 -13.22
N ALA A 224 6.57 24.39 -12.90
CA ALA A 224 7.67 24.84 -13.75
C ALA A 224 7.60 24.20 -15.15
N THR A 225 7.33 22.90 -15.21
CA THR A 225 7.20 22.15 -16.46
C THR A 225 5.97 22.58 -17.26
N ALA A 226 4.83 22.76 -16.59
CA ALA A 226 3.61 23.24 -17.24
C ALA A 226 3.77 24.66 -17.82
N ARG A 227 4.48 25.55 -17.12
CA ARG A 227 4.79 26.91 -17.62
C ARG A 227 5.68 26.86 -18.87
N LYS A 228 6.74 26.05 -18.86
CA LYS A 228 7.63 25.86 -20.03
C LYS A 228 6.87 25.39 -21.27
N LEU A 229 5.93 24.44 -21.10
CA LEU A 229 5.12 23.93 -22.21
C LEU A 229 4.14 24.98 -22.76
N ARG A 230 3.54 25.82 -21.91
CA ARG A 230 2.67 26.91 -22.36
C ARG A 230 3.42 28.00 -23.12
N VAL A 231 4.61 28.39 -22.67
CA VAL A 231 5.45 29.37 -23.38
C VAL A 231 5.83 28.86 -24.77
N ARG A 232 6.18 27.57 -24.89
CA ARG A 232 6.53 26.95 -26.18
C ARG A 232 5.34 26.83 -27.14
N ALA A 233 4.11 26.71 -26.62
CA ALA A 233 2.91 26.73 -27.43
C ALA A 233 2.57 28.15 -27.94
N ALA A 234 2.79 29.17 -27.11
CA ALA A 234 2.57 30.58 -27.47
C ALA A 234 3.60 31.12 -28.49
N GLY A 235 4.84 30.62 -28.46
CA GLY A 235 5.89 31.00 -29.43
C GLY A 235 5.83 30.28 -30.78
N LYS A 236 4.85 29.40 -31.01
CA LYS A 236 4.60 28.75 -32.32
C LYS A 236 3.47 29.41 -33.12
N THR A 237 2.87 30.47 -32.57
CA THR A 237 1.76 31.23 -33.16
C THR A 237 2.19 32.55 -33.79
N GLU A 238 3.50 32.82 -33.87
CA GLU A 238 4.10 33.87 -34.69
C GLU A 238 4.82 33.24 -35.89
#